data_AF-A0A1J5K7Z7-F1
#
_entry.id   AF-A0A1J5K7Z7-F1
#
_cell.length_a   1.000
_cell.length_b   1.000
_cell.length_c   1.000
_cell.angle_alpha   90.00
_cell.angle_beta   90.00
_cell.angle_gamma   90.00
#
_symmetry.space_group_name_H-M   'P 1'
#
loop_
_entity.id
_entity.type
_entity.pdbx_description
1 polymer ?
#
loop_
_entity_poly.entity_id
_entity_poly.type
_entity_poly.pdbx_seq_one_letter_code
_entity_poly.pdbx_strand_id
1 'polypeptide(L)'
;MKYSAIIFFILFSKITYSSQYRAFQYDNNKDKKTDATHYYSKSQIVLIERDKNYDGQIDFKRNYQVNGYIYTDELDTNYDNVFDTIRKVSLSLKSLKVENYIRKNNQLKLISEYKLPIIQSIKEDCNYINRDNVLNEITSFVEKFDKTLRKSNNGTSSISNYKIDQSCISNFGKKTFSKVITEANKIGLSCLTKLAKEEIKSKNQIELFNLLNIMDSSLKSNTWNVTIDCSDKKGFNDGKDNRKHGALAKASTGPIKHNNYSHPFISINPYKKTGLFGNISKKELTSVVFHEMIHNYGYTHGSGIDMAYGCEVCCFPNEFPKKARKYGCNVCKGDYTSDKDSKYVKDISLLSFHSKLVTGKELFSRNYKEFKNNKETQASFIASTMNFGPELIYELQKQTSAVTKSYDEDLLRKIEGLKFYKHGNKTLALEAKKSATLLSSIFFSKNKNDILKALNSIKYREISYIPTRHASLRSYPGGNSLLTNIETSLQMALKSERDPELRRAYLSKLYLIDSILSTK
;
A
#
# COMPACT_ATOMS: atom_id res chain seq x y z
N MET A 1 -51.03 63.13 -3.72
CA MET A 1 -49.70 62.63 -3.30
C MET A 1 -49.86 61.27 -2.64
N LYS A 2 -48.96 60.34 -2.98
CA LYS A 2 -48.67 59.04 -2.33
C LYS A 2 -49.28 57.76 -2.94
N TYR A 3 -48.45 57.20 -3.84
CA TYR A 3 -48.00 55.81 -4.00
C TYR A 3 -49.00 54.68 -4.29
N SER A 4 -48.86 54.16 -5.52
CA SER A 4 -49.14 52.77 -5.92
C SER A 4 -48.52 51.76 -4.96
N ALA A 5 -49.31 50.79 -4.50
CA ALA A 5 -48.80 49.56 -3.92
C ALA A 5 -49.08 48.42 -4.92
N ILE A 6 -48.06 48.08 -5.72
CA ILE A 6 -48.01 46.86 -6.51
C ILE A 6 -47.73 45.72 -5.51
N ILE A 7 -48.71 44.82 -5.33
CA ILE A 7 -48.54 43.59 -4.57
C ILE A 7 -47.71 42.63 -5.44
N PHE A 8 -46.42 42.54 -5.15
CA PHE A 8 -45.52 41.54 -5.73
C PHE A 8 -45.67 40.24 -4.91
N PHE A 9 -46.38 39.26 -5.45
CA PHE A 9 -46.42 37.91 -4.90
C PHE A 9 -45.04 37.26 -5.13
N ILE A 10 -44.13 37.38 -4.17
CA ILE A 10 -42.89 36.60 -4.17
C ILE A 10 -43.24 35.17 -3.76
N LEU A 11 -43.43 34.32 -4.77
CA LEU A 11 -43.35 32.87 -4.64
C LEU A 11 -41.94 32.52 -4.14
N PHE A 12 -41.79 32.36 -2.82
CA PHE A 12 -40.65 31.65 -2.26
C PHE A 12 -40.75 30.18 -2.67
N SER A 13 -40.19 29.84 -3.83
CA SER A 13 -39.83 28.46 -4.15
C SER A 13 -38.79 28.02 -3.11
N LYS A 14 -39.23 27.27 -2.10
CA LYS A 14 -38.33 26.44 -1.29
C LYS A 14 -37.69 25.45 -2.25
N ILE A 15 -36.46 25.74 -2.67
CA ILE A 15 -35.61 24.78 -3.37
C ILE A 15 -35.25 23.72 -2.33
N THR A 16 -36.05 22.66 -2.28
CA THR A 16 -35.71 21.43 -1.58
C THR A 16 -34.56 20.77 -2.33
N TYR A 17 -33.33 21.08 -1.96
CA TYR A 17 -32.18 20.23 -2.26
C TYR A 17 -32.29 18.94 -1.43
N SER A 18 -33.25 18.07 -1.78
CA SER A 18 -33.21 16.67 -1.39
C SER A 18 -32.23 15.97 -2.32
N SER A 19 -30.93 16.10 -2.06
CA SER A 19 -30.01 15.08 -2.55
C SER A 19 -30.25 13.84 -1.71
N GLN A 20 -30.78 12.78 -2.32
CA GLN A 20 -31.16 11.54 -1.67
C GLN A 20 -29.91 10.85 -1.07
N TYR A 21 -29.64 11.12 0.21
CA TYR A 21 -28.61 10.41 0.96
C TYR A 21 -29.09 8.98 1.28
N ARG A 22 -28.19 7.99 1.21
CA ARG A 22 -28.43 6.65 1.77
C ARG A 22 -27.81 6.57 3.16
N ALA A 23 -28.57 6.16 4.16
CA ALA A 23 -28.10 5.99 5.53
C ALA A 23 -27.93 4.49 5.86
N PHE A 24 -26.82 4.16 6.54
CA PHE A 24 -26.58 2.84 7.11
C PHE A 24 -26.42 2.99 8.63
N GLN A 25 -27.25 2.27 9.38
CA GLN A 25 -27.31 2.33 10.84
C GLN A 25 -26.63 1.12 11.46
N TYR A 26 -25.97 1.33 12.59
CA TYR A 26 -25.25 0.30 13.32
C TYR A 26 -25.62 0.37 14.80
N ASP A 27 -26.03 -0.77 15.35
CA ASP A 27 -26.23 -1.04 16.77
C ASP A 27 -25.04 -1.89 17.24
N ASN A 28 -24.03 -1.23 17.80
CA ASN A 28 -22.76 -1.81 18.20
C ASN A 28 -22.85 -2.49 19.57
N ASN A 29 -23.72 -2.03 20.47
CA ASN A 29 -23.89 -2.58 21.82
C ASN A 29 -25.05 -3.60 21.93
N LYS A 30 -25.89 -3.74 20.89
CA LYS A 30 -27.06 -4.63 20.78
C LYS A 30 -28.23 -4.27 21.70
N ASP A 31 -28.37 -3.00 22.05
CA ASP A 31 -29.47 -2.52 22.89
C ASP A 31 -30.73 -2.12 22.10
N LYS A 32 -30.69 -2.30 20.76
CA LYS A 32 -31.73 -1.92 19.78
C LYS A 32 -31.83 -0.42 19.51
N LYS A 33 -30.88 0.39 19.98
CA LYS A 33 -30.70 1.79 19.58
C LYS A 33 -29.60 1.89 18.51
N THR A 34 -29.59 3.00 17.79
CA THR A 34 -28.59 3.24 16.75
C THR A 34 -27.40 3.98 17.36
N ASP A 35 -26.23 3.34 17.34
CA ASP A 35 -24.98 3.89 17.87
C ASP A 35 -24.20 4.66 16.82
N ALA A 36 -24.38 4.33 15.54
CA ALA A 36 -23.75 5.04 14.45
C ALA A 36 -24.63 5.08 13.21
N THR A 37 -24.60 6.21 12.50
CA THR A 37 -25.22 6.36 11.18
C THR A 37 -24.21 6.88 10.18
N HIS A 38 -24.05 6.18 9.06
CA HIS A 38 -23.21 6.60 7.94
C HIS A 38 -24.07 7.03 6.75
N TYR A 39 -23.93 8.27 6.33
CA TYR A 39 -24.65 8.85 5.20
C TYR A 39 -23.77 8.89 3.95
N TYR A 40 -24.33 8.45 2.83
CA TYR A 40 -23.66 8.38 1.54
C TYR A 40 -24.37 9.22 0.49
N SER A 41 -23.59 9.94 -0.32
CA SER A 41 -24.04 10.58 -1.56
C SER A 41 -23.16 10.13 -2.71
N LYS A 42 -23.77 9.64 -3.80
CA LYS A 42 -23.04 9.18 -5.00
C LYS A 42 -21.77 8.39 -4.66
N SER A 43 -21.91 7.41 -3.76
CA SER A 43 -20.85 6.46 -3.36
C SER A 43 -19.77 6.98 -2.42
N GLN A 44 -19.88 8.22 -1.98
CA GLN A 44 -18.95 8.83 -1.04
C GLN A 44 -19.64 9.00 0.29
N ILE A 45 -18.96 8.65 1.39
CA ILE A 45 -19.42 9.02 2.72
C ILE A 45 -19.40 10.56 2.77
N VAL A 46 -20.52 11.14 3.18
CA VAL A 46 -20.68 12.59 3.32
C VAL A 46 -20.87 13.00 4.77
N LEU A 47 -21.44 12.12 5.60
CA LEU A 47 -21.64 12.37 7.03
C LEU A 47 -21.53 11.05 7.80
N ILE A 48 -20.92 11.12 8.98
CA ILE A 48 -20.95 10.08 10.00
C ILE A 48 -21.49 10.73 11.28
N GLU A 49 -22.45 10.08 11.93
CA GLU A 49 -22.96 10.43 13.24
C GLU A 49 -22.72 9.25 14.18
N ARG A 50 -22.31 9.52 15.43
CA ARG A 50 -22.13 8.48 16.45
C ARG A 50 -22.56 8.93 17.83
N ASP A 51 -23.12 7.97 18.55
CA ASP A 51 -23.29 7.94 20.00
C ASP A 51 -22.16 7.04 20.55
N LYS A 52 -21.14 7.65 21.15
CA LYS A 52 -19.95 6.96 21.67
C LYS A 52 -20.14 6.50 23.11
N ASN A 53 -21.04 7.12 23.87
CA ASN A 53 -21.31 6.78 25.27
C ASN A 53 -22.52 5.83 25.45
N TYR A 54 -23.25 5.55 24.36
CA TYR A 54 -24.42 4.67 24.29
C TYR A 54 -25.63 5.17 25.10
N ASP A 55 -25.81 6.49 25.24
CA ASP A 55 -26.93 7.08 25.98
C ASP A 55 -28.18 7.32 25.10
N GLY A 56 -28.06 7.15 23.79
CA GLY A 56 -29.08 7.41 22.77
C GLY A 56 -28.95 8.78 22.10
N GLN A 57 -27.90 9.56 22.39
CA GLN A 57 -27.68 10.89 21.86
C GLN A 57 -26.35 10.96 21.08
N ILE A 58 -26.33 11.74 20.01
CA ILE A 58 -25.17 11.83 19.12
C ILE A 58 -24.14 12.80 19.71
N ASP A 59 -23.02 12.27 20.19
CA ASP A 59 -21.88 13.04 20.72
C ASP A 59 -20.77 13.29 19.69
N PHE A 60 -20.90 12.74 18.48
CA PHE A 60 -19.90 12.88 17.42
C PHE A 60 -20.53 13.02 16.04
N LYS A 61 -20.06 14.01 15.27
CA LYS A 61 -20.37 14.16 13.85
C LYS A 61 -19.12 14.39 13.02
N ARG A 62 -19.01 13.72 11.88
CA ARG A 62 -17.99 14.00 10.85
C ARG A 62 -18.64 14.29 9.51
N ASN A 63 -18.44 15.50 8.99
CA ASN A 63 -18.84 15.89 7.64
C ASN A 63 -17.67 15.80 6.67
N TYR A 64 -17.83 15.09 5.56
CA TYR A 64 -16.86 15.00 4.47
C TYR A 64 -17.25 15.95 3.34
N GLN A 65 -16.26 16.66 2.77
CA GLN A 65 -16.41 17.71 1.75
C GLN A 65 -17.25 18.92 2.19
N VAL A 66 -16.62 19.84 2.92
CA VAL A 66 -17.11 21.21 3.11
C VAL A 66 -15.95 22.17 2.86
N ASN A 67 -16.11 23.07 1.87
CA ASN A 67 -15.30 24.29 1.69
C ASN A 67 -13.76 24.13 1.68
N GLY A 68 -13.22 23.12 0.98
CA GLY A 68 -11.77 22.92 0.85
C GLY A 68 -11.12 22.08 1.96
N TYR A 69 -11.90 21.60 2.94
CA TYR A 69 -11.49 20.60 3.92
C TYR A 69 -11.84 19.18 3.45
N ILE A 70 -11.00 18.20 3.80
CA ILE A 70 -11.28 16.77 3.58
C ILE A 70 -12.46 16.34 4.47
N TYR A 71 -12.43 16.73 5.74
CA TYR A 71 -13.54 16.55 6.68
C TYR A 71 -13.50 17.54 7.84
N THR A 72 -14.64 17.69 8.53
CA THR A 72 -14.79 18.42 9.80
C THR A 72 -15.45 17.51 10.83
N ASP A 73 -14.88 17.45 12.03
CA ASP A 73 -15.47 16.76 13.18
C ASP A 73 -16.06 17.76 14.16
N GLU A 74 -17.21 17.42 14.72
CA GLU A 74 -17.82 18.07 15.88
C GLU A 74 -17.94 17.03 16.98
N LEU A 75 -17.45 17.37 18.18
CA LEU A 75 -17.47 16.50 19.36
C LEU A 75 -18.14 17.21 20.54
N ASP A 76 -19.03 16.50 21.20
CA ASP A 76 -19.52 16.78 22.55
C ASP A 76 -18.67 15.94 23.51
N THR A 77 -17.76 16.60 24.20
CA THR A 77 -16.73 15.96 25.04
C THR A 77 -17.15 15.85 26.49
N ASN A 78 -18.19 16.60 26.90
CA ASN A 78 -18.76 16.59 28.25
C ASN A 78 -20.16 15.96 28.31
N TYR A 79 -20.70 15.51 27.18
CA TYR A 79 -21.99 14.82 27.04
C TYR A 79 -23.18 15.66 27.54
N ASP A 80 -23.15 16.96 27.26
CA ASP A 80 -24.23 17.90 27.63
C ASP A 80 -25.19 18.22 26.46
N ASN A 81 -25.06 17.47 25.36
CA ASN A 81 -25.74 17.63 24.08
C ASN A 81 -25.34 18.88 23.29
N VAL A 82 -24.23 19.52 23.64
CA VAL A 82 -23.68 20.67 22.93
C VAL A 82 -22.27 20.36 22.45
N PHE A 83 -22.10 20.31 21.12
CA PHE A 83 -20.77 20.16 20.52
C PHE A 83 -19.83 21.33 20.92
N ASP A 84 -18.86 21.03 21.78
CA ASP A 84 -17.90 21.99 22.33
C ASP A 84 -16.55 21.99 21.58
N THR A 85 -16.26 20.94 20.81
CA THR A 85 -14.97 20.79 20.12
C THR A 85 -15.18 20.61 18.62
N ILE A 86 -14.37 21.31 17.82
CA ILE A 86 -14.36 21.18 16.35
C ILE A 86 -12.96 20.86 15.86
N ARG A 87 -12.82 19.87 14.99
CA ARG A 87 -11.58 19.57 14.29
C ARG A 87 -11.77 19.74 12.79
N LYS A 88 -10.92 20.54 12.14
CA LYS A 88 -10.93 20.71 10.69
C LYS A 88 -9.67 20.11 10.08
N VAL A 89 -9.84 19.31 9.02
CA VAL A 89 -8.72 18.65 8.34
C VAL A 89 -8.71 18.98 6.86
N SER A 90 -7.65 19.65 6.38
CA SER A 90 -7.51 20.06 4.97
C SER A 90 -6.28 19.44 4.31
N LEU A 91 -6.33 19.31 2.99
CA LEU A 91 -5.20 18.83 2.20
C LEU A 91 -4.24 19.99 1.90
N SER A 92 -2.96 19.83 2.22
CA SER A 92 -1.89 20.78 1.89
C SER A 92 -0.78 20.04 1.14
N LEU A 93 -0.76 20.11 -0.19
CA LEU A 93 0.21 19.54 -1.17
C LEU A 93 0.75 18.10 -0.90
N LYS A 94 1.35 17.81 0.25
CA LYS A 94 1.92 16.53 0.69
C LYS A 94 1.60 16.13 2.15
N SER A 95 0.76 16.88 2.85
CA SER A 95 0.40 16.66 4.26
C SER A 95 -1.05 17.07 4.52
N LEU A 96 -1.68 16.50 5.52
CA LEU A 96 -2.92 17.00 6.10
C LEU A 96 -2.61 18.11 7.09
N LYS A 97 -3.29 19.25 6.98
CA LYS A 97 -3.31 20.27 8.03
C LYS A 97 -4.48 19.94 8.97
N VAL A 98 -4.21 19.85 10.27
CA VAL A 98 -5.23 19.63 11.31
C VAL A 98 -5.32 20.86 12.18
N GLU A 99 -6.53 21.40 12.33
CA GLU A 99 -6.84 22.56 13.17
C GLU A 99 -7.90 22.13 14.20
N ASN A 100 -7.59 22.23 15.50
CA ASN A 100 -8.54 21.93 16.57
C ASN A 100 -9.02 23.24 17.21
N TYR A 101 -10.32 23.34 17.44
CA TYR A 101 -10.99 24.49 18.02
C TYR A 101 -11.85 24.06 19.21
N ILE A 102 -11.96 24.94 20.20
CA ILE A 102 -12.99 24.86 21.24
C ILE A 102 -14.04 25.94 20.97
N ARG A 103 -15.31 25.59 21.06
CA ARG A 103 -16.46 26.46 20.96
C ARG A 103 -16.80 27.00 22.36
N LYS A 104 -16.70 28.32 22.54
CA LYS A 104 -17.15 29.03 23.76
C LYS A 104 -18.06 30.17 23.35
N ASN A 105 -19.27 30.24 23.90
CA ASN A 105 -20.25 31.30 23.61
C ASN A 105 -20.46 31.54 22.10
N ASN A 106 -20.60 30.45 21.34
CA ASN A 106 -20.75 30.47 19.88
C ASN A 106 -19.55 31.04 19.09
N GLN A 107 -18.39 31.20 19.71
CA GLN A 107 -17.13 31.58 19.07
C GLN A 107 -16.14 30.41 19.07
N LEU A 108 -15.42 30.24 17.95
CA LEU A 108 -14.38 29.22 17.82
C LEU A 108 -13.02 29.79 18.19
N LYS A 109 -12.35 29.16 19.17
CA LYS A 109 -10.97 29.46 19.54
C LYS A 109 -10.06 28.34 19.09
N LEU A 110 -9.09 28.63 18.21
CA LEU A 110 -8.06 27.69 17.80
C LEU A 110 -7.19 27.32 19.01
N ILE A 111 -7.06 26.02 19.28
CA ILE A 111 -6.26 25.50 20.40
C ILE A 111 -5.00 24.78 19.94
N SER A 112 -5.00 24.19 18.75
CA SER A 112 -3.81 23.58 18.17
C SER A 112 -3.88 23.48 16.66
N GLU A 113 -2.71 23.55 16.05
CA GLU A 113 -2.50 23.33 14.62
C GLU A 113 -1.27 22.44 14.42
N TYR A 114 -1.41 21.39 13.62
CA TYR A 114 -0.27 20.53 13.24
C TYR A 114 -0.45 19.91 11.86
N LYS A 115 0.65 19.39 11.30
CA LYS A 115 0.66 18.72 10.01
C LYS A 115 0.88 17.22 10.20
N LEU A 116 -0.02 16.42 9.63
CA LEU A 116 0.16 14.98 9.51
C LEU A 116 0.66 14.66 8.10
N PRO A 117 1.68 13.80 7.92
CA PRO A 117 1.91 13.20 6.62
C PRO A 117 0.62 12.48 6.16
N ILE A 118 0.38 12.41 4.85
CA ILE A 118 -0.76 11.67 4.28
C ILE A 118 -0.53 10.18 4.52
N ILE A 119 -0.76 9.73 5.75
CA ILE A 119 -0.78 8.32 6.14
C ILE A 119 -2.19 7.85 5.82
N GLN A 120 -2.27 6.75 5.06
CA GLN A 120 -3.51 6.14 4.56
C GLN A 120 -4.56 6.00 5.67
N SER A 121 -5.56 6.88 5.58
CA SER A 121 -6.71 7.02 6.49
C SER A 121 -6.38 7.47 7.92
N ILE A 122 -6.82 8.70 8.22
CA ILE A 122 -7.50 9.12 9.45
C ILE A 122 -7.32 8.12 10.62
N LYS A 123 -6.26 8.30 11.39
CA LYS A 123 -5.88 7.44 12.52
C LYS A 123 -6.83 7.53 13.74
N GLU A 124 -8.05 8.05 13.62
CA GLU A 124 -8.88 8.35 14.80
C GLU A 124 -10.38 8.00 14.69
N ASP A 125 -10.85 7.19 13.74
CA ASP A 125 -12.28 6.80 13.76
C ASP A 125 -12.61 5.40 13.26
N CYS A 126 -11.74 4.44 13.56
CA CYS A 126 -12.14 3.05 13.53
C CYS A 126 -12.71 2.66 14.90
N ASN A 127 -13.84 3.25 15.32
CA ASN A 127 -14.62 2.68 16.40
C ASN A 127 -15.23 1.35 15.93
N TYR A 128 -15.41 0.45 16.90
CA TYR A 128 -15.85 -0.94 16.78
C TYR A 128 -16.93 -1.14 15.71
N ILE A 129 -16.51 -1.51 14.50
CA ILE A 129 -17.43 -2.04 13.50
C ILE A 129 -17.78 -3.46 13.96
N ASN A 130 -19.08 -3.81 13.93
CA ASN A 130 -19.53 -5.16 14.20
C ASN A 130 -18.87 -6.13 13.19
N ARG A 131 -17.77 -6.76 13.63
CA ARG A 131 -16.91 -7.65 12.82
C ARG A 131 -17.69 -8.83 12.28
N ASP A 132 -18.65 -9.35 13.05
CA ASP A 132 -19.51 -10.46 12.64
C ASP A 132 -20.39 -10.07 11.45
N ASN A 133 -20.96 -8.87 11.45
CA ASN A 133 -21.78 -8.38 10.35
C ASN A 133 -20.97 -8.24 9.05
N VAL A 134 -19.80 -7.58 9.11
CA VAL A 134 -18.91 -7.43 7.95
C VAL A 134 -18.51 -8.79 7.38
N LEU A 135 -18.16 -9.75 8.25
CA LEU A 135 -17.78 -11.11 7.82
C LEU A 135 -18.94 -11.86 7.19
N ASN A 136 -20.15 -11.77 7.75
CA ASN A 136 -21.34 -12.45 7.24
C ASN A 136 -21.75 -11.89 5.87
N GLU A 137 -21.68 -10.57 5.70
CA GLU A 137 -22.05 -9.90 4.46
C GLU A 137 -21.06 -10.20 3.34
N ILE A 138 -19.76 -10.15 3.61
CA ILE A 138 -18.72 -10.49 2.63
C ILE A 138 -18.78 -11.97 2.27
N THR A 139 -19.03 -12.86 3.25
CA THR A 139 -19.21 -14.30 2.97
C THR A 139 -20.42 -14.53 2.05
N SER A 140 -21.57 -13.94 2.38
CA SER A 140 -22.79 -14.01 1.55
C SER A 140 -22.54 -13.46 0.15
N PHE A 141 -21.77 -12.38 0.05
CA PHE A 141 -21.39 -11.77 -1.22
C PHE A 141 -20.55 -12.73 -2.08
N VAL A 142 -19.49 -13.32 -1.53
CA VAL A 142 -18.62 -14.25 -2.27
C VAL A 142 -19.43 -15.42 -2.84
N GLU A 143 -20.39 -15.94 -2.08
CA GLU A 143 -21.29 -17.00 -2.53
C GLU A 143 -22.24 -16.56 -3.66
N LYS A 144 -22.85 -15.37 -3.53
CA LYS A 144 -23.73 -14.80 -4.56
C LYS A 144 -22.96 -14.45 -5.84
N PHE A 145 -21.74 -13.95 -5.72
CA PHE A 145 -20.85 -13.63 -6.83
C PHE A 145 -20.49 -14.88 -7.63
N ASP A 146 -20.13 -15.98 -6.94
CA ASP A 146 -19.84 -17.28 -7.58
C ASP A 146 -21.06 -17.80 -8.37
N LYS A 147 -22.26 -17.70 -7.81
CA LYS A 147 -23.51 -18.11 -8.48
C LYS A 147 -23.82 -17.25 -9.72
N THR A 148 -23.62 -15.94 -9.63
CA THR A 148 -23.89 -14.99 -10.73
C THR A 148 -22.95 -15.22 -11.91
N LEU A 149 -21.67 -15.47 -11.64
CA LEU A 149 -20.67 -15.72 -12.67
C LEU A 149 -20.86 -17.05 -13.39
N ARG A 150 -21.30 -18.10 -12.68
CA ARG A 150 -21.68 -19.37 -13.31
C ARG A 150 -22.79 -19.17 -14.35
N LYS A 151 -23.72 -18.23 -14.11
CA LYS A 151 -24.80 -17.87 -15.05
C LYS A 151 -24.30 -16.98 -16.21
N SER A 152 -23.32 -16.11 -15.97
CA SER A 152 -22.76 -15.19 -16.99
C SER A 152 -21.87 -15.86 -18.04
N ASN A 153 -21.43 -17.10 -17.85
CA ASN A 153 -20.63 -17.86 -18.81
C ASN A 153 -21.36 -18.19 -20.14
N ASN A 154 -22.64 -17.86 -20.27
CA ASN A 154 -23.46 -18.09 -21.47
C ASN A 154 -23.52 -16.92 -22.47
N GLY A 155 -22.55 -15.99 -22.44
CA GLY A 155 -22.18 -15.24 -23.66
C GLY A 155 -22.37 -13.73 -23.65
N THR A 156 -23.11 -13.12 -22.73
CA THR A 156 -23.31 -11.65 -22.71
C THR A 156 -22.64 -11.00 -21.51
N SER A 157 -21.72 -10.10 -21.81
CA SER A 157 -20.73 -9.50 -20.93
C SER A 157 -21.32 -8.40 -20.04
N SER A 158 -21.35 -8.64 -18.74
CA SER A 158 -20.98 -7.67 -17.70
C SER A 158 -20.85 -8.43 -16.39
N ILE A 159 -19.63 -8.67 -15.92
CA ILE A 159 -19.42 -8.90 -14.49
C ILE A 159 -19.94 -7.61 -13.85
N SER A 160 -21.03 -7.65 -13.08
CA SER A 160 -21.89 -6.48 -12.83
C SER A 160 -21.18 -5.23 -12.31
N ASN A 161 -20.00 -5.39 -11.72
CA ASN A 161 -19.18 -4.34 -11.10
C ASN A 161 -17.84 -4.08 -11.82
N TYR A 162 -17.59 -4.72 -12.96
CA TYR A 162 -16.40 -4.54 -13.77
C TYR A 162 -16.75 -4.16 -15.21
N LYS A 163 -16.21 -3.03 -15.65
CA LYS A 163 -16.23 -2.61 -17.06
C LYS A 163 -14.90 -3.03 -17.68
N ILE A 164 -14.92 -4.11 -18.46
CA ILE A 164 -13.73 -4.63 -19.12
C ILE A 164 -13.62 -4.01 -20.51
N ASP A 165 -12.53 -3.28 -20.76
CA ASP A 165 -12.24 -2.71 -22.07
C ASP A 165 -11.98 -3.81 -23.11
N GLN A 166 -12.37 -3.55 -24.36
CA GLN A 166 -12.22 -4.51 -25.45
C GLN A 166 -10.75 -4.91 -25.69
N SER A 167 -9.79 -4.01 -25.42
CA SER A 167 -8.36 -4.30 -25.51
C SER A 167 -7.95 -5.48 -24.62
N CYS A 168 -8.54 -5.64 -23.43
CA CYS A 168 -8.25 -6.76 -22.55
C CYS A 168 -8.76 -8.09 -23.12
N ILE A 169 -9.96 -8.06 -23.71
CA ILE A 169 -10.55 -9.22 -24.36
C ILE A 169 -9.71 -9.64 -25.57
N SER A 170 -9.27 -8.68 -26.38
CA SER A 170 -8.39 -8.93 -27.53
C SER A 170 -7.00 -9.43 -27.11
N ASN A 171 -6.46 -8.97 -25.98
CA ASN A 171 -5.12 -9.34 -25.53
C ASN A 171 -5.06 -10.71 -24.82
N PHE A 172 -6.02 -11.00 -23.93
CA PHE A 172 -6.00 -12.19 -23.08
C PHE A 172 -7.04 -13.25 -23.44
N GLY A 173 -8.01 -12.90 -24.29
CA GLY A 173 -9.15 -13.75 -24.66
C GLY A 173 -10.27 -13.72 -23.62
N LYS A 174 -11.53 -13.56 -24.08
CA LYS A 174 -12.72 -13.36 -23.23
C LYS A 174 -12.84 -14.39 -22.09
N LYS A 175 -12.76 -15.68 -22.42
CA LYS A 175 -12.93 -16.78 -21.45
C LYS A 175 -11.81 -16.81 -20.40
N THR A 176 -10.56 -16.68 -20.85
CA THR A 176 -9.40 -16.67 -19.96
C THR A 176 -9.44 -15.46 -19.04
N PHE A 177 -9.68 -14.27 -19.58
CA PHE A 177 -9.67 -13.04 -18.80
C PHE A 177 -10.82 -12.96 -17.80
N SER A 178 -12.03 -13.37 -18.20
CA SER A 178 -13.18 -13.46 -17.27
C SER A 178 -12.88 -14.40 -16.10
N LYS A 179 -12.19 -15.52 -16.38
CA LYS A 179 -11.76 -16.46 -15.34
C LYS A 179 -10.72 -15.84 -14.39
N VAL A 180 -9.75 -15.09 -14.91
CA VAL A 180 -8.76 -14.36 -14.10
C VAL A 180 -9.45 -13.41 -13.11
N ILE A 181 -10.35 -12.55 -13.59
CA ILE A 181 -11.07 -11.59 -12.71
C ILE A 181 -11.91 -12.34 -11.65
N THR A 182 -12.57 -13.42 -12.07
CA THR A 182 -13.38 -14.26 -11.17
C THR A 182 -12.53 -14.92 -10.08
N GLU A 183 -11.43 -15.57 -10.46
CA GLU A 183 -10.55 -16.27 -9.53
C GLU A 183 -9.86 -15.28 -8.57
N ALA A 184 -9.47 -14.10 -9.06
CA ALA A 184 -8.85 -13.07 -8.24
C ALA A 184 -9.76 -12.65 -7.09
N ASN A 185 -11.01 -12.33 -7.40
CA ASN A 185 -12.03 -11.97 -6.41
C ASN A 185 -12.34 -13.14 -5.48
N LYS A 186 -12.61 -14.33 -6.03
CA LYS A 186 -13.01 -15.50 -5.23
C LYS A 186 -11.92 -15.93 -4.26
N ILE A 187 -10.70 -16.13 -4.75
CA ILE A 187 -9.56 -16.58 -3.93
C ILE A 187 -9.21 -15.51 -2.91
N GLY A 188 -9.07 -14.26 -3.37
CA GLY A 188 -8.68 -13.15 -2.54
C GLY A 188 -9.69 -12.85 -1.42
N LEU A 189 -10.96 -12.62 -1.75
CA LEU A 189 -11.99 -12.31 -0.74
C LEU A 189 -12.24 -13.48 0.22
N SER A 190 -12.23 -14.72 -0.27
CA SER A 190 -12.34 -15.89 0.61
C SER A 190 -11.16 -15.99 1.57
N CYS A 191 -9.95 -15.67 1.10
CA CYS A 191 -8.76 -15.63 1.94
C CYS A 191 -8.84 -14.51 2.98
N LEU A 192 -9.20 -13.26 2.59
CA LEU A 192 -9.35 -12.15 3.54
C LEU A 192 -10.41 -12.47 4.60
N THR A 193 -11.52 -13.08 4.20
CA THR A 193 -12.58 -13.51 5.13
C THR A 193 -12.07 -14.54 6.12
N LYS A 194 -11.30 -15.54 5.65
CA LYS A 194 -10.68 -16.53 6.53
C LYS A 194 -9.71 -15.88 7.51
N LEU A 195 -8.85 -15.00 7.02
CA LEU A 195 -7.85 -14.29 7.81
C LEU A 195 -8.52 -13.42 8.90
N ALA A 196 -9.61 -12.75 8.56
CA ALA A 196 -10.38 -11.94 9.50
C ALA A 196 -11.14 -12.78 10.55
N LYS A 197 -11.61 -13.98 10.20
CA LYS A 197 -12.18 -14.94 11.17
C LYS A 197 -11.16 -15.38 12.22
N GLU A 198 -9.90 -15.57 11.82
CA GLU A 198 -8.81 -15.91 12.75
C GLU A 198 -8.53 -14.77 13.74
N GLU A 199 -8.77 -13.52 13.32
CA GLU A 199 -8.49 -12.30 14.09
C GLU A 199 -9.72 -11.72 14.80
N ILE A 200 -10.86 -12.41 14.76
CA ILE A 200 -12.15 -11.87 15.23
C ILE A 200 -12.13 -11.48 16.72
N LYS A 201 -11.36 -12.23 17.53
CA LYS A 201 -11.19 -12.01 18.97
C LYS A 201 -10.03 -11.06 19.30
N SER A 202 -9.29 -10.57 18.32
CA SER A 202 -8.16 -9.68 18.57
C SER A 202 -8.65 -8.37 19.20
N LYS A 203 -8.04 -7.98 20.32
CA LYS A 203 -8.36 -6.71 20.99
C LYS A 203 -7.75 -5.49 20.29
N ASN A 204 -6.85 -5.72 19.33
CA ASN A 204 -6.19 -4.65 18.60
C ASN A 204 -7.06 -4.15 17.44
N GLN A 205 -6.80 -2.91 17.02
CA GLN A 205 -7.26 -2.41 15.74
C GLN A 205 -6.42 -3.08 14.64
N ILE A 206 -7.09 -3.83 13.76
CA ILE A 206 -6.47 -4.61 12.69
C ILE A 206 -6.91 -4.01 11.36
N GLU A 207 -5.94 -3.61 10.54
CA GLU A 207 -6.17 -2.91 9.26
C GLU A 207 -7.02 -3.72 8.28
N LEU A 208 -6.95 -5.06 8.34
CA LEU A 208 -7.79 -5.95 7.55
C LEU A 208 -9.30 -5.66 7.69
N PHE A 209 -9.77 -5.32 8.90
CA PHE A 209 -11.19 -5.03 9.09
C PHE A 209 -11.59 -3.68 8.45
N ASN A 210 -10.66 -2.72 8.36
CA ASN A 210 -10.88 -1.47 7.63
C ASN A 210 -11.06 -1.75 6.13
N LEU A 211 -10.12 -2.51 5.55
CA LEU A 211 -10.18 -2.95 4.15
C LEU A 211 -11.52 -3.63 3.84
N LEU A 212 -11.92 -4.60 4.67
CA LEU A 212 -13.16 -5.35 4.49
C LEU A 212 -14.41 -4.47 4.60
N ASN A 213 -14.45 -3.53 5.54
CA ASN A 213 -15.57 -2.62 5.68
C ASN A 213 -15.71 -1.67 4.48
N ILE A 214 -14.60 -1.14 3.96
CA ILE A 214 -14.60 -0.30 2.75
C ILE A 214 -15.07 -1.13 1.54
N MET A 215 -14.61 -2.37 1.42
CA MET A 215 -15.05 -3.31 0.38
C MET A 215 -16.56 -3.55 0.44
N ASP A 216 -17.09 -3.93 1.61
CA ASP A 216 -18.52 -4.20 1.79
C ASP A 216 -19.39 -2.97 1.45
N SER A 217 -19.02 -1.80 1.97
CA SER A 217 -19.72 -0.53 1.71
C SER A 217 -19.73 -0.16 0.22
N SER A 218 -18.60 -0.35 -0.45
CA SER A 218 -18.46 -0.11 -1.89
C SER A 218 -19.33 -1.05 -2.73
N LEU A 219 -19.48 -2.30 -2.29
CA LEU A 219 -20.28 -3.31 -2.97
C LEU A 219 -21.79 -3.10 -2.76
N LYS A 220 -22.24 -2.83 -1.53
CA LYS A 220 -23.66 -2.58 -1.21
C LYS A 220 -24.25 -1.38 -1.94
N SER A 221 -23.45 -0.35 -2.16
CA SER A 221 -23.91 0.85 -2.86
C SER A 221 -24.21 0.60 -4.35
N ASN A 222 -23.76 -0.54 -4.91
CA ASN A 222 -23.85 -0.89 -6.34
C ASN A 222 -23.21 0.17 -7.26
N THR A 223 -22.26 0.92 -6.73
CA THR A 223 -21.64 2.03 -7.44
C THR A 223 -20.16 1.83 -7.71
N TRP A 224 -19.59 0.78 -7.12
CA TRP A 224 -18.21 0.38 -7.39
C TRP A 224 -18.11 -0.30 -8.75
N ASN A 225 -17.87 0.50 -9.79
CA ASN A 225 -17.70 0.04 -11.16
C ASN A 225 -16.22 0.17 -11.57
N VAL A 226 -15.43 -0.87 -11.33
CA VAL A 226 -14.00 -0.86 -11.66
C VAL A 226 -13.84 -0.99 -13.17
N THR A 227 -13.18 -0.01 -13.78
CA THR A 227 -12.82 -0.13 -15.19
C THR A 227 -11.49 -0.86 -15.33
N ILE A 228 -11.43 -1.89 -16.18
CA ILE A 228 -10.21 -2.62 -16.47
C ILE A 228 -9.80 -2.32 -17.91
N ASP A 229 -8.64 -1.70 -18.07
CA ASP A 229 -8.08 -1.28 -19.35
C ASP A 229 -6.78 -2.05 -19.67
N CYS A 230 -6.58 -2.40 -20.94
CA CYS A 230 -5.36 -3.03 -21.43
C CYS A 230 -4.84 -2.30 -22.68
N SER A 231 -5.17 -1.02 -22.84
CA SER A 231 -4.78 -0.21 -24.00
C SER A 231 -3.68 0.81 -23.71
N ASP A 232 -3.30 1.01 -22.45
CA ASP A 232 -2.38 2.05 -21.98
C ASP A 232 -0.90 1.84 -22.38
N LYS A 233 -0.62 1.85 -23.68
CA LYS A 233 0.74 1.72 -24.19
C LYS A 233 1.64 2.83 -23.65
N LYS A 234 1.16 4.08 -23.60
CA LYS A 234 1.97 5.23 -23.16
C LYS A 234 2.37 5.10 -21.68
N GLY A 235 1.44 4.74 -20.81
CA GLY A 235 1.71 4.59 -19.38
C GLY A 235 2.62 3.40 -19.04
N PHE A 236 2.84 2.47 -19.96
CA PHE A 236 3.82 1.38 -19.84
C PHE A 236 5.04 1.55 -20.77
N ASN A 237 5.17 2.68 -21.49
CA ASN A 237 6.22 2.92 -22.50
C ASN A 237 6.94 4.28 -22.29
N ASP A 238 7.22 4.68 -21.06
CA ASP A 238 7.66 6.06 -20.77
C ASP A 238 9.11 6.42 -21.13
N GLY A 239 9.80 5.59 -21.93
CA GLY A 239 11.07 5.90 -22.59
C GLY A 239 12.27 6.20 -21.68
N LYS A 240 12.07 6.34 -20.37
CA LYS A 240 13.10 6.64 -19.36
C LYS A 240 13.41 5.46 -18.45
N ASP A 241 12.67 4.38 -18.59
CA ASP A 241 12.76 3.22 -17.75
C ASP A 241 12.55 1.99 -18.64
N ASN A 242 13.27 0.91 -18.37
CA ASN A 242 13.10 -0.38 -19.08
C ASN A 242 11.71 -1.02 -18.80
N ARG A 243 10.75 -0.24 -18.27
CA ARG A 243 9.36 -0.54 -17.92
C ARG A 243 8.43 -0.89 -19.07
N LYS A 244 8.88 -0.83 -20.34
CA LYS A 244 8.25 -1.61 -21.44
C LYS A 244 7.99 -3.06 -20.99
N HIS A 245 8.73 -3.52 -19.99
CA HIS A 245 8.74 -4.88 -19.54
C HIS A 245 8.53 -5.06 -17.99
N GLY A 246 8.56 -4.02 -17.17
CA GLY A 246 8.63 -4.14 -15.69
C GLY A 246 7.31 -4.47 -14.96
N ALA A 247 6.37 -3.53 -14.94
CA ALA A 247 5.13 -3.65 -14.18
C ALA A 247 4.05 -4.41 -14.99
N LEU A 248 3.31 -5.29 -14.31
CA LEU A 248 2.24 -6.10 -14.92
C LEU A 248 0.92 -5.35 -15.00
N ALA A 249 0.64 -4.51 -14.01
CA ALA A 249 -0.55 -3.68 -13.95
C ALA A 249 -0.28 -2.45 -13.07
N LYS A 250 -1.27 -1.56 -13.00
CA LYS A 250 -1.36 -0.42 -12.08
C LYS A 250 -2.82 -0.07 -11.82
N ALA A 251 -3.11 0.58 -10.71
CA ALA A 251 -4.45 1.02 -10.36
C ALA A 251 -4.48 2.43 -9.77
N SER A 252 -5.66 3.05 -9.80
CA SER A 252 -5.91 4.28 -9.03
C SER A 252 -6.01 4.00 -7.54
N THR A 253 -5.56 4.94 -6.73
CA THR A 253 -5.68 4.90 -5.25
C THR A 253 -6.56 6.01 -4.70
N GLY A 254 -7.18 6.81 -5.56
CA GLY A 254 -8.06 7.93 -5.22
C GLY A 254 -8.66 8.56 -6.48
N PRO A 255 -9.43 9.66 -6.38
CA PRO A 255 -10.24 10.25 -7.45
C PRO A 255 -9.42 10.95 -8.54
N ILE A 256 -8.53 10.19 -9.18
CA ILE A 256 -7.64 10.61 -10.25
C ILE A 256 -8.23 10.12 -11.58
N LYS A 257 -8.09 10.93 -12.63
CA LYS A 257 -8.37 10.51 -14.00
C LYS A 257 -7.11 9.96 -14.65
N HIS A 258 -7.22 8.79 -15.27
CA HIS A 258 -6.15 8.21 -16.08
C HIS A 258 -6.70 7.88 -17.46
N ASN A 259 -6.09 8.46 -18.50
CA ASN A 259 -6.68 8.55 -19.83
C ASN A 259 -8.12 9.11 -19.73
N ASN A 260 -9.13 8.30 -20.06
CA ASN A 260 -10.55 8.66 -20.01
C ASN A 260 -11.31 8.03 -18.83
N TYR A 261 -10.61 7.30 -17.95
CA TYR A 261 -11.23 6.57 -16.85
C TYR A 261 -11.06 7.34 -15.54
N SER A 262 -12.15 7.44 -14.79
CA SER A 262 -12.11 7.92 -13.40
C SER A 262 -11.94 6.72 -12.48
N HIS A 263 -11.34 6.95 -11.32
CA HIS A 263 -11.33 5.98 -10.23
C HIS A 263 -12.74 5.39 -9.97
N PRO A 264 -12.85 4.08 -9.69
CA PRO A 264 -11.76 3.08 -9.64
C PRO A 264 -11.39 2.50 -11.01
N PHE A 265 -10.09 2.31 -11.28
CA PHE A 265 -9.60 1.62 -12.47
C PHE A 265 -8.39 0.72 -12.19
N ILE A 266 -8.21 -0.29 -13.06
CA ILE A 266 -7.02 -1.13 -13.17
C ILE A 266 -6.56 -1.07 -14.63
N SER A 267 -5.29 -0.76 -14.86
CA SER A 267 -4.67 -0.78 -16.19
C SER A 267 -3.63 -1.89 -16.22
N ILE A 268 -3.83 -2.88 -17.08
CA ILE A 268 -2.94 -4.03 -17.27
C ILE A 268 -2.03 -3.76 -18.45
N ASN A 269 -0.76 -4.16 -18.31
CA ASN A 269 0.26 -3.89 -19.30
C ASN A 269 -0.10 -4.55 -20.67
N PRO A 270 -0.28 -3.75 -21.75
CA PRO A 270 -0.65 -4.26 -23.08
C PRO A 270 0.41 -5.16 -23.72
N TYR A 271 1.65 -5.13 -23.23
CA TYR A 271 2.77 -5.94 -23.73
C TYR A 271 2.86 -7.31 -23.05
N LYS A 272 1.97 -7.62 -22.11
CA LYS A 272 1.91 -8.91 -21.42
C LYS A 272 0.82 -9.79 -22.04
N LYS A 273 1.12 -11.08 -22.23
CA LYS A 273 0.23 -12.09 -22.82
C LYS A 273 0.27 -13.37 -22.00
N THR A 274 -0.88 -14.04 -21.85
CA THR A 274 -0.98 -15.40 -21.27
C THR A 274 -0.95 -16.48 -22.35
N GLY A 275 -0.53 -17.71 -22.03
CA GLY A 275 -0.59 -18.87 -22.95
C GLY A 275 0.77 -19.51 -23.22
N LEU A 276 0.84 -20.42 -24.19
CA LEU A 276 2.06 -21.20 -24.51
C LEU A 276 3.26 -20.32 -24.89
N PHE A 277 2.98 -19.19 -25.56
CA PHE A 277 3.95 -18.17 -25.95
C PHE A 277 3.81 -16.89 -25.10
N GLY A 278 3.03 -16.96 -24.03
CA GLY A 278 2.81 -15.85 -23.11
C GLY A 278 3.99 -15.63 -22.17
N ASN A 279 4.18 -14.38 -21.74
CA ASN A 279 5.22 -13.98 -20.79
C ASN A 279 4.69 -13.83 -19.34
N ILE A 280 3.41 -14.12 -19.11
CA ILE A 280 2.77 -14.12 -17.79
C ILE A 280 1.89 -15.37 -17.63
N SER A 281 1.95 -15.98 -16.44
CA SER A 281 1.08 -17.10 -16.09
C SER A 281 -0.34 -16.61 -15.76
N LYS A 282 -1.36 -17.47 -15.93
CA LYS A 282 -2.73 -17.11 -15.53
C LYS A 282 -2.81 -16.85 -14.03
N LYS A 283 -2.09 -17.63 -13.21
CA LYS A 283 -2.13 -17.52 -11.75
C LYS A 283 -1.49 -16.22 -11.26
N GLU A 284 -0.38 -15.84 -11.88
CA GLU A 284 0.32 -14.58 -11.66
C GLU A 284 -0.56 -13.38 -12.02
N LEU A 285 -1.22 -13.42 -13.19
CA LEU A 285 -2.17 -12.36 -13.56
C LEU A 285 -3.34 -12.28 -12.57
N THR A 286 -3.84 -13.43 -12.09
CA THR A 286 -4.90 -13.49 -11.09
C THR A 286 -4.47 -12.84 -9.76
N SER A 287 -3.25 -13.10 -9.26
CA SER A 287 -2.77 -12.46 -8.02
C SER A 287 -2.60 -10.95 -8.19
N VAL A 288 -2.04 -10.52 -9.31
CA VAL A 288 -1.84 -9.10 -9.65
C VAL A 288 -3.18 -8.37 -9.75
N VAL A 289 -4.20 -8.94 -10.39
CA VAL A 289 -5.53 -8.29 -10.45
C VAL A 289 -6.10 -8.06 -9.06
N PHE A 290 -5.92 -9.00 -8.13
CA PHE A 290 -6.37 -8.84 -6.75
C PHE A 290 -5.55 -7.77 -6.01
N HIS A 291 -4.24 -7.74 -6.21
CA HIS A 291 -3.35 -6.68 -5.70
C HIS A 291 -3.82 -5.28 -6.15
N GLU A 292 -4.04 -5.10 -7.45
CA GLU A 292 -4.51 -3.84 -8.02
C GLU A 292 -5.93 -3.47 -7.55
N MET A 293 -6.76 -4.45 -7.21
CA MET A 293 -8.05 -4.19 -6.59
C MET A 293 -7.89 -3.57 -5.19
N ILE A 294 -6.92 -4.02 -4.39
CA ILE A 294 -6.65 -3.44 -3.06
C ILE A 294 -6.23 -1.97 -3.17
N HIS A 295 -5.46 -1.61 -4.21
CA HIS A 295 -5.13 -0.22 -4.49
C HIS A 295 -6.36 0.67 -4.70
N ASN A 296 -7.38 0.16 -5.39
CA ASN A 296 -8.62 0.91 -5.56
C ASN A 296 -9.33 1.21 -4.22
N TYR A 297 -9.04 0.50 -3.14
CA TYR A 297 -9.55 0.84 -1.81
C TYR A 297 -8.68 1.83 -1.02
N GLY A 298 -7.69 2.46 -1.67
CA GLY A 298 -6.89 3.55 -1.11
C GLY A 298 -5.54 3.14 -0.53
N TYR A 299 -5.21 1.84 -0.56
CA TYR A 299 -3.90 1.34 -0.12
C TYR A 299 -2.84 1.61 -1.20
N THR A 300 -1.62 1.98 -0.80
CA THR A 300 -0.51 2.32 -1.71
C THR A 300 0.79 1.72 -1.21
N HIS A 301 1.74 1.42 -2.09
CA HIS A 301 3.07 0.98 -1.67
C HIS A 301 3.88 2.08 -0.99
N GLY A 302 4.75 1.67 -0.06
CA GLY A 302 5.76 2.53 0.58
C GLY A 302 5.19 3.66 1.44
N SER A 303 3.92 3.61 1.79
CA SER A 303 3.25 4.54 2.71
C SER A 303 2.23 3.72 3.49
N GLY A 304 2.19 3.82 4.82
CA GLY A 304 1.31 2.96 5.60
C GLY A 304 1.70 1.47 5.54
N ILE A 305 0.77 0.61 5.95
CA ILE A 305 0.91 -0.84 5.87
C ILE A 305 0.64 -1.29 4.43
N ASP A 306 1.58 -2.02 3.82
CA ASP A 306 1.46 -2.46 2.42
C ASP A 306 0.50 -3.67 2.29
N MET A 307 -0.80 -3.38 2.42
CA MET A 307 -1.87 -4.38 2.34
C MET A 307 -1.94 -5.05 0.97
N ALA A 308 -1.59 -4.33 -0.10
CA ALA A 308 -1.65 -4.86 -1.47
C ALA A 308 -0.70 -6.06 -1.62
N TYR A 309 0.60 -5.87 -1.39
CA TYR A 309 1.56 -6.99 -1.46
C TYR A 309 1.39 -7.99 -0.33
N GLY A 310 1.06 -7.54 0.89
CA GLY A 310 0.81 -8.45 2.00
C GLY A 310 -0.30 -9.45 1.65
N CYS A 311 -1.44 -8.96 1.17
CA CYS A 311 -2.58 -9.79 0.84
C CYS A 311 -2.42 -10.59 -0.46
N GLU A 312 -1.72 -10.05 -1.46
CA GLU A 312 -1.33 -10.84 -2.64
C GLU A 312 -0.53 -12.08 -2.22
N VAL A 313 0.54 -11.88 -1.46
CA VAL A 313 1.42 -12.98 -1.05
C VAL A 313 0.72 -13.95 -0.08
N CYS A 314 -0.13 -13.45 0.80
CA CYS A 314 -0.89 -14.29 1.72
C CYS A 314 -1.89 -15.19 0.96
N CYS A 315 -2.66 -14.60 0.03
CA CYS A 315 -3.86 -15.23 -0.52
C CYS A 315 -3.63 -16.05 -1.79
N PHE A 316 -2.47 -15.91 -2.45
CA PHE A 316 -2.15 -16.63 -3.68
C PHE A 316 -0.98 -17.60 -3.46
N PRO A 317 -1.21 -18.71 -2.73
CA PRO A 317 -0.14 -19.51 -2.17
C PRO A 317 0.70 -20.29 -3.17
N ASN A 318 0.20 -20.46 -4.39
CA ASN A 318 0.90 -21.19 -5.46
C ASN A 318 1.96 -20.32 -6.15
N GLU A 319 1.90 -19.00 -5.97
CA GLU A 319 2.84 -18.06 -6.59
C GLU A 319 4.03 -17.74 -5.67
N PHE A 320 3.90 -18.02 -4.37
CA PHE A 320 4.88 -17.59 -3.37
C PHE A 320 5.34 -18.71 -2.42
N PRO A 321 6.63 -18.73 -2.02
CA PRO A 321 7.14 -19.70 -1.06
C PRO A 321 6.41 -19.66 0.30
N LYS A 322 6.31 -20.80 0.99
CA LYS A 322 5.64 -20.91 2.31
C LYS A 322 6.12 -19.86 3.33
N LYS A 323 7.41 -19.53 3.33
CA LYS A 323 7.98 -18.50 4.21
C LYS A 323 7.50 -17.10 3.85
N ALA A 324 7.47 -16.74 2.56
CA ALA A 324 6.91 -15.47 2.11
C ALA A 324 5.45 -15.33 2.56
N ARG A 325 4.64 -16.39 2.43
CA ARG A 325 3.23 -16.39 2.85
C ARG A 325 3.04 -16.08 4.34
N LYS A 326 3.90 -16.61 5.22
CA LYS A 326 3.83 -16.31 6.66
C LYS A 326 3.88 -14.80 6.90
N TYR A 327 4.88 -14.14 6.33
CA TYR A 327 5.07 -12.70 6.48
C TYR A 327 4.02 -11.90 5.71
N GLY A 328 3.62 -12.36 4.52
CA GLY A 328 2.54 -11.77 3.75
C GLY A 328 1.23 -11.75 4.54
N CYS A 329 0.88 -12.84 5.21
CA CYS A 329 -0.32 -12.90 6.05
C CYS A 329 -0.22 -12.02 7.30
N ASN A 330 0.96 -11.87 7.91
CA ASN A 330 1.15 -10.89 8.99
C ASN A 330 0.88 -9.47 8.48
N VAL A 331 1.48 -9.11 7.34
CA VAL A 331 1.30 -7.78 6.71
C VAL A 331 -0.15 -7.55 6.31
N CYS A 332 -0.81 -8.53 5.70
CA CYS A 332 -2.20 -8.47 5.27
C CYS A 332 -3.20 -8.36 6.43
N LYS A 333 -2.87 -8.90 7.62
CA LYS A 333 -3.67 -8.62 8.83
C LYS A 333 -3.57 -7.14 9.17
N GLY A 334 -2.35 -6.60 9.13
CA GLY A 334 -2.09 -5.22 9.50
C GLY A 334 -2.29 -4.95 10.99
N ASP A 335 -1.98 -5.93 11.83
CA ASP A 335 -1.95 -5.82 13.30
C ASP A 335 -0.64 -5.13 13.75
N TYR A 336 -0.59 -3.82 13.48
CA TYR A 336 0.55 -2.95 13.75
C TYR A 336 0.10 -1.56 14.18
N THR A 337 0.93 -0.89 14.98
CA THR A 337 0.63 0.47 15.46
C THR A 337 0.86 1.56 14.41
N SER A 338 1.73 1.30 13.43
CA SER A 338 2.06 2.18 12.30
C SER A 338 2.97 1.48 11.28
N ASP A 339 3.26 2.14 10.17
CA ASP A 339 4.28 1.74 9.19
C ASP A 339 5.74 1.86 9.68
N LYS A 340 5.92 2.29 10.94
CA LYS A 340 7.20 2.38 11.64
C LYS A 340 7.30 1.36 12.77
N ASP A 341 6.24 0.60 13.02
CA ASP A 341 6.23 -0.47 14.00
C ASP A 341 7.36 -1.46 13.70
N SER A 342 8.17 -1.80 14.70
CA SER A 342 9.33 -2.68 14.51
C SER A 342 8.91 -4.08 14.03
N LYS A 343 7.73 -4.56 14.44
CA LYS A 343 7.13 -5.81 13.96
C LYS A 343 6.76 -5.69 12.49
N TYR A 344 6.13 -4.59 12.07
CA TYR A 344 5.82 -4.35 10.66
C TYR A 344 7.08 -4.27 9.81
N VAL A 345 8.07 -3.49 10.23
CA VAL A 345 9.32 -3.35 9.48
C VAL A 345 10.02 -4.70 9.34
N LYS A 346 9.98 -5.57 10.36
CA LYS A 346 10.49 -6.94 10.27
C LYS A 346 9.67 -7.81 9.31
N ASP A 347 8.35 -7.78 9.40
CA ASP A 347 7.49 -8.61 8.56
C ASP A 347 7.57 -8.20 7.07
N ILE A 348 7.51 -6.91 6.75
CA ILE A 348 7.60 -6.42 5.35
C ILE A 348 8.98 -6.67 4.73
N SER A 349 10.01 -6.61 5.56
CA SER A 349 11.39 -6.97 5.25
C SER A 349 11.49 -8.44 4.82
N LEU A 350 11.03 -9.36 5.68
CA LEU A 350 11.09 -10.80 5.42
C LEU A 350 10.13 -11.24 4.32
N LEU A 351 8.99 -10.55 4.17
CA LEU A 351 8.11 -10.67 3.02
C LEU A 351 8.89 -10.40 1.73
N SER A 352 9.57 -9.25 1.64
CA SER A 352 10.35 -8.84 0.46
C SER A 352 11.45 -9.85 0.15
N PHE A 353 12.20 -10.28 1.16
CA PHE A 353 13.28 -11.26 1.01
C PHE A 353 12.78 -12.58 0.41
N HIS A 354 11.71 -13.15 0.98
CA HIS A 354 11.24 -14.48 0.58
C HIS A 354 10.38 -14.46 -0.68
N SER A 355 9.68 -13.36 -0.96
CA SER A 355 8.87 -13.19 -2.18
C SER A 355 9.68 -12.65 -3.37
N LYS A 356 10.84 -12.02 -3.10
CA LYS A 356 11.64 -11.24 -4.05
C LYS A 356 10.94 -9.97 -4.55
N LEU A 357 9.84 -9.56 -3.93
CA LEU A 357 9.15 -8.31 -4.24
C LEU A 357 9.94 -7.11 -3.73
N VAL A 358 9.74 -5.95 -4.36
CA VAL A 358 10.47 -4.70 -4.05
C VAL A 358 9.82 -3.87 -2.93
N THR A 359 8.70 -4.32 -2.36
CA THR A 359 7.91 -3.57 -1.36
C THR A 359 8.73 -3.03 -0.20
N GLY A 360 9.59 -3.88 0.36
CA GLY A 360 10.53 -3.51 1.40
C GLY A 360 11.36 -2.33 0.93
N LYS A 361 12.16 -2.51 -0.13
CA LYS A 361 13.06 -1.49 -0.70
C LYS A 361 12.42 -0.10 -0.84
N GLU A 362 11.18 -0.04 -1.33
CA GLU A 362 10.43 1.22 -1.46
C GLU A 362 10.13 1.88 -0.10
N LEU A 363 9.71 1.08 0.89
CA LEU A 363 9.48 1.54 2.26
C LEU A 363 10.76 2.13 2.88
N PHE A 364 11.94 1.52 2.70
CA PHE A 364 13.19 2.17 3.16
C PHE A 364 13.36 3.51 2.50
N SER A 365 13.26 3.54 1.17
CA SER A 365 13.79 4.67 0.41
C SER A 365 13.05 5.94 0.78
N ARG A 366 11.76 5.81 1.10
CA ARG A 366 10.91 6.88 1.57
C ARG A 366 11.15 7.24 3.04
N ASN A 367 11.36 6.24 3.90
CA ASN A 367 11.47 6.43 5.35
C ASN A 367 12.92 6.47 5.88
N TYR A 368 13.92 6.48 4.99
CA TYR A 368 15.33 6.36 5.36
C TYR A 368 15.75 7.42 6.40
N LYS A 369 15.29 8.66 6.25
CA LYS A 369 15.60 9.75 7.18
C LYS A 369 15.16 9.47 8.62
N GLU A 370 14.10 8.70 8.79
CA GLU A 370 13.52 8.36 10.09
C GLU A 370 14.15 7.08 10.64
N PHE A 371 14.37 6.09 9.76
CA PHE A 371 15.06 4.86 10.13
C PHE A 371 16.52 5.07 10.49
N LYS A 372 17.19 6.10 9.94
CA LYS A 372 18.63 6.37 10.15
C LYS A 372 19.05 6.45 11.63
N ASN A 373 18.15 6.70 12.57
CA ASN A 373 18.51 6.79 13.98
C ASN A 373 18.30 5.47 14.75
N ASN A 374 17.57 4.50 14.19
CA ASN A 374 17.41 3.17 14.77
C ASN A 374 18.30 2.16 14.03
N LYS A 375 19.43 1.79 14.65
CA LYS A 375 20.41 0.86 14.07
C LYS A 375 19.81 -0.53 13.84
N GLU A 376 18.91 -0.99 14.72
CA GLU A 376 18.26 -2.30 14.59
C GLU A 376 17.33 -2.33 13.38
N THR A 377 16.47 -1.33 13.23
CA THR A 377 15.55 -1.22 12.07
C THR A 377 16.31 -1.11 10.75
N GLN A 378 17.38 -0.32 10.68
CA GLN A 378 18.22 -0.22 9.48
C GLN A 378 18.89 -1.54 9.13
N ALA A 379 19.44 -2.23 10.12
CA ALA A 379 20.15 -3.48 9.91
C ALA A 379 19.19 -4.59 9.44
N SER A 380 18.01 -4.67 10.06
CA SER A 380 16.90 -5.55 9.65
C SER A 380 16.51 -5.34 8.20
N PHE A 381 16.42 -4.07 7.84
CA PHE A 381 15.91 -3.64 6.57
C PHE A 381 16.96 -3.86 5.46
N ILE A 382 18.20 -3.43 5.65
CA ILE A 382 19.29 -3.59 4.65
C ILE A 382 19.48 -5.05 4.28
N ALA A 383 19.43 -5.93 5.26
CA ALA A 383 19.69 -7.33 5.02
C ALA A 383 18.55 -8.11 4.35
N SER A 384 17.32 -7.69 4.59
CA SER A 384 16.14 -8.38 4.09
C SER A 384 15.69 -7.86 2.72
N THR A 385 15.90 -6.57 2.45
CA THR A 385 15.30 -5.91 1.28
C THR A 385 16.21 -5.78 0.08
N MET A 386 17.52 -5.89 0.29
CA MET A 386 18.48 -5.78 -0.81
C MET A 386 18.75 -7.13 -1.48
N ASN A 387 17.92 -8.16 -1.19
CA ASN A 387 18.05 -9.52 -1.72
C ASN A 387 19.50 -9.99 -1.73
N PHE A 388 20.25 -9.58 -0.71
CA PHE A 388 21.65 -9.87 -0.64
C PHE A 388 21.81 -11.36 -0.44
N GLY A 389 22.75 -11.94 -1.19
CA GLY A 389 23.20 -13.29 -0.92
C GLY A 389 23.60 -13.42 0.55
N PRO A 390 23.41 -14.60 1.14
CA PRO A 390 23.66 -14.81 2.57
C PRO A 390 25.11 -14.45 2.98
N GLU A 391 26.03 -14.36 2.03
CA GLU A 391 27.42 -13.91 2.17
C GLU A 391 27.55 -12.47 2.66
N LEU A 392 26.82 -11.57 2.03
CA LEU A 392 26.88 -10.15 2.35
C LEU A 392 26.17 -9.92 3.68
N ILE A 393 25.10 -10.66 3.96
CA ILE A 393 24.46 -10.65 5.28
C ILE A 393 25.47 -11.09 6.36
N TYR A 394 26.22 -12.16 6.12
CA TYR A 394 27.26 -12.64 7.03
C TYR A 394 28.38 -11.60 7.26
N GLU A 395 28.89 -10.97 6.19
CA GLU A 395 29.92 -9.92 6.32
C GLU A 395 29.39 -8.65 6.99
N LEU A 396 28.11 -8.29 6.80
CA LEU A 396 27.46 -7.19 7.52
C LEU A 396 27.34 -7.49 9.02
N GLN A 397 26.97 -8.72 9.38
CA GLN A 397 26.86 -9.14 10.78
C GLN A 397 28.19 -9.00 11.54
N LYS A 398 29.33 -9.27 10.90
CA LYS A 398 30.66 -9.07 11.51
C LYS A 398 30.93 -7.62 11.87
N GLN A 399 30.37 -6.69 11.11
CA GLN A 399 30.59 -5.25 11.29
C GLN A 399 29.60 -4.63 12.29
N THR A 400 28.44 -5.26 12.47
CA THR A 400 27.43 -4.80 13.43
C THR A 400 26.57 -5.96 13.93
N SER A 401 26.71 -6.31 15.21
CA SER A 401 25.94 -7.38 15.85
C SER A 401 24.43 -7.10 15.92
N ALA A 402 24.00 -5.85 15.67
CA ALA A 402 22.59 -5.44 15.63
C ALA A 402 21.80 -6.04 14.46
N VAL A 403 22.49 -6.64 13.48
CA VAL A 403 21.91 -7.24 12.28
C VAL A 403 21.07 -8.50 12.58
N THR A 404 21.42 -9.27 13.63
CA THR A 404 20.86 -10.62 13.87
C THR A 404 19.49 -10.65 14.54
N LYS A 405 19.15 -9.67 15.39
CA LYS A 405 17.90 -9.70 16.18
C LYS A 405 16.62 -9.71 15.34
N SER A 406 16.75 -9.35 14.07
CA SER A 406 15.63 -9.13 13.15
C SER A 406 15.28 -10.34 12.28
N TYR A 407 16.16 -11.33 12.21
CA TYR A 407 15.95 -12.49 11.36
C TYR A 407 15.02 -13.52 12.00
N ASP A 408 14.58 -14.46 11.17
CA ASP A 408 14.05 -15.72 11.67
C ASP A 408 15.17 -16.74 11.86
N GLU A 409 14.89 -17.79 12.65
CA GLU A 409 15.85 -18.84 12.95
C GLU A 409 16.33 -19.60 11.71
N ASP A 410 15.56 -19.61 10.63
CA ASP A 410 15.98 -20.24 9.38
C ASP A 410 17.06 -19.44 8.65
N LEU A 411 16.87 -18.12 8.55
CA LEU A 411 17.84 -17.23 7.96
C LEU A 411 19.12 -17.19 8.81
N LEU A 412 18.99 -17.17 10.15
CA LEU A 412 20.13 -17.30 11.07
C LEU A 412 20.88 -18.62 10.83
N ARG A 413 20.18 -19.76 10.75
CA ARG A 413 20.82 -21.06 10.45
C ARG A 413 21.50 -21.10 9.09
N LYS A 414 20.93 -20.44 8.06
CA LYS A 414 21.60 -20.31 6.75
C LYS A 414 22.88 -19.50 6.86
N ILE A 415 22.84 -18.36 7.56
CA ILE A 415 24.01 -17.51 7.80
C ILE A 415 25.09 -18.28 8.60
N GLU A 416 24.70 -19.00 9.64
CA GLU A 416 25.60 -19.83 10.44
C GLU A 416 26.17 -21.01 9.64
N GLY A 417 25.35 -21.60 8.77
CA GLY A 417 25.75 -22.63 7.82
C GLY A 417 26.71 -22.13 6.75
N LEU A 418 26.81 -20.82 6.53
CA LEU A 418 27.86 -20.22 5.69
C LEU A 418 29.24 -20.13 6.36
N LYS A 419 29.45 -20.73 7.55
CA LYS A 419 30.81 -21.03 8.02
C LYS A 419 31.66 -21.77 6.96
N PHE A 420 31.01 -22.39 5.96
CA PHE A 420 31.60 -23.02 4.77
C PHE A 420 32.03 -22.06 3.63
N TYR A 421 31.84 -20.74 3.74
CA TYR A 421 32.27 -19.79 2.69
C TYR A 421 33.79 -19.72 2.47
N LYS A 422 34.57 -20.23 3.42
CA LYS A 422 36.04 -20.28 3.32
C LYS A 422 36.57 -21.12 2.15
N HIS A 423 35.77 -22.01 1.55
CA HIS A 423 36.31 -23.01 0.59
C HIS A 423 35.79 -22.94 -0.86
N GLY A 424 34.73 -22.19 -1.19
CA GLY A 424 34.09 -22.28 -2.52
C GLY A 424 34.44 -21.21 -3.55
N ASN A 425 34.45 -19.91 -3.18
CA ASN A 425 34.66 -18.81 -4.14
C ASN A 425 35.23 -17.55 -3.46
N LYS A 426 36.56 -17.40 -3.49
CA LYS A 426 37.29 -16.29 -2.87
C LYS A 426 36.87 -14.91 -3.42
N THR A 427 36.50 -14.85 -4.70
CA THR A 427 36.07 -13.61 -5.37
C THR A 427 34.75 -13.11 -4.79
N LEU A 428 33.75 -14.00 -4.68
CA LEU A 428 32.44 -13.66 -4.12
C LEU A 428 32.52 -13.25 -2.65
N ALA A 429 33.38 -13.91 -1.86
CA ALA A 429 33.62 -13.53 -0.46
C ALA A 429 34.25 -12.13 -0.35
N LEU A 430 35.21 -11.81 -1.20
CA LEU A 430 35.87 -10.50 -1.24
C LEU A 430 34.89 -9.39 -1.67
N GLU A 431 34.08 -9.66 -2.69
CA GLU A 431 33.03 -8.77 -3.19
C GLU A 431 31.95 -8.48 -2.13
N ALA A 432 31.48 -9.53 -1.44
CA ALA A 432 30.56 -9.41 -0.31
C ALA A 432 31.16 -8.56 0.82
N LYS A 433 32.43 -8.81 1.20
CA LYS A 433 33.13 -8.03 2.23
C LYS A 433 33.21 -6.55 1.88
N LYS A 434 33.65 -6.22 0.66
CA LYS A 434 33.75 -4.81 0.19
C LYS A 434 32.39 -4.11 0.22
N SER A 435 31.34 -4.82 -0.21
CA SER A 435 29.99 -4.28 -0.21
C SER A 435 29.44 -4.10 1.19
N ALA A 436 29.69 -5.05 2.10
CA ALA A 436 29.35 -4.93 3.51
C ALA A 436 30.01 -3.70 4.13
N THR A 437 31.30 -3.48 3.85
CA THR A 437 32.04 -2.31 4.32
C THR A 437 31.45 -1.01 3.79
N LEU A 438 31.10 -0.95 2.50
CA LEU A 438 30.45 0.25 1.93
C LEU A 438 29.11 0.54 2.61
N LEU A 439 28.23 -0.46 2.67
CA LEU A 439 26.90 -0.32 3.27
C LEU A 439 27.01 0.08 4.74
N SER A 440 27.92 -0.55 5.47
CA SER A 440 28.14 -0.25 6.88
C SER A 440 28.66 1.18 7.09
N SER A 441 29.56 1.64 6.22
CA SER A 441 30.08 3.00 6.28
C SER A 441 28.97 4.02 6.01
N ILE A 442 28.17 3.80 4.96
CA ILE A 442 27.08 4.69 4.55
C ILE A 442 25.97 4.74 5.60
N PHE A 443 25.52 3.58 6.08
CA PHE A 443 24.29 3.48 6.86
C PHE A 443 24.54 3.45 8.37
N PHE A 444 25.64 2.84 8.85
CA PHE A 444 25.87 2.65 10.29
C PHE A 444 26.94 3.58 10.88
N SER A 445 28.13 3.68 10.27
CA SER A 445 29.21 4.56 10.76
C SER A 445 28.84 6.03 10.55
N LYS A 446 28.42 6.37 9.33
CA LYS A 446 28.14 7.75 8.87
C LYS A 446 29.33 8.70 9.03
N ASN A 447 30.52 8.19 9.30
CA ASN A 447 31.74 8.96 9.27
C ASN A 447 32.11 9.26 7.81
N LYS A 448 32.29 10.54 7.50
CA LYS A 448 32.63 11.01 6.15
C LYS A 448 33.88 10.33 5.59
N ASN A 449 34.94 10.21 6.38
CA ASN A 449 36.21 9.62 5.93
C ASN A 449 36.06 8.11 5.66
N ASP A 450 35.32 7.40 6.51
CA ASP A 450 35.02 5.97 6.30
C ASP A 450 34.23 5.75 5.02
N ILE A 451 33.23 6.59 4.75
CA ILE A 451 32.42 6.53 3.53
C ILE A 451 33.29 6.75 2.29
N LEU A 452 34.10 7.81 2.28
CA LEU A 452 34.98 8.12 1.15
C LEU A 452 36.00 6.99 0.91
N LYS A 453 36.59 6.45 1.98
CA LYS A 453 37.50 5.32 1.92
C LYS A 453 36.81 4.08 1.35
N ALA A 454 35.60 3.76 1.81
CA ALA A 454 34.84 2.62 1.33
C ALA A 454 34.44 2.77 -0.15
N LEU A 455 33.94 3.94 -0.57
CA LEU A 455 33.59 4.24 -1.95
C LEU A 455 34.77 4.05 -2.91
N ASN A 456 35.98 4.41 -2.47
CA ASN A 456 37.20 4.29 -3.27
C ASN A 456 37.80 2.89 -3.26
N SER A 457 37.47 2.06 -2.27
CA SER A 457 37.94 0.67 -2.19
C SER A 457 37.26 -0.29 -3.17
N ILE A 458 36.08 0.08 -3.68
CA ILE A 458 35.32 -0.73 -4.64
C ILE A 458 35.84 -0.48 -6.04
N LYS A 459 36.33 -1.55 -6.68
CA LYS A 459 36.67 -1.57 -8.10
C LYS A 459 35.45 -2.03 -8.90
N TYR A 460 34.56 -1.10 -9.22
CA TYR A 460 33.26 -1.39 -9.84
C TYR A 460 33.35 -2.21 -11.14
N ARG A 461 34.40 -2.02 -11.94
CA ARG A 461 34.63 -2.77 -13.19
C ARG A 461 34.97 -4.25 -12.96
N GLU A 462 35.52 -4.58 -11.79
CA GLU A 462 35.89 -5.95 -11.42
C GLU A 462 34.73 -6.72 -10.77
N ILE A 463 33.59 -6.05 -10.49
CA ILE A 463 32.42 -6.72 -9.91
C ILE A 463 31.80 -7.63 -10.98
N SER A 464 31.82 -8.92 -10.69
CA SER A 464 31.29 -9.94 -11.58
C SER A 464 29.78 -9.73 -11.76
N TYR A 465 29.34 -9.66 -13.02
CA TYR A 465 27.92 -9.78 -13.33
C TYR A 465 27.56 -11.26 -13.23
N ILE A 466 26.99 -11.68 -12.10
CA ILE A 466 26.52 -13.05 -11.90
C ILE A 466 25.02 -13.07 -12.23
N PRO A 467 24.61 -13.70 -13.35
CA PRO A 467 23.20 -13.89 -13.64
C PRO A 467 22.62 -14.86 -12.60
N THR A 468 21.76 -14.39 -11.71
CA THR A 468 21.08 -15.27 -10.75
C THR A 468 20.02 -16.12 -11.46
N ARG A 469 20.07 -17.45 -11.31
CA ARG A 469 19.02 -18.39 -11.77
C ARG A 469 17.74 -18.19 -10.96
N HIS A 470 16.96 -17.15 -11.27
CA HIS A 470 15.52 -17.10 -11.06
C HIS A 470 14.92 -16.05 -12.00
N ALA A 471 15.03 -16.33 -13.30
CA ALA A 471 14.33 -15.64 -14.36
C ALA A 471 12.94 -16.30 -14.58
N SER A 472 12.00 -15.92 -13.72
CA SER A 472 10.56 -15.86 -14.02
C SER A 472 10.03 -14.83 -13.02
N LEU A 473 10.24 -13.54 -13.28
CA LEU A 473 9.34 -12.73 -14.07
C LEU A 473 10.13 -11.98 -15.12
N ARG A 474 9.94 -12.34 -16.40
CA ARG A 474 10.29 -11.46 -17.51
C ARG A 474 9.44 -10.21 -17.25
N SER A 475 9.98 -9.17 -16.61
CA SER A 475 11.01 -8.38 -17.29
C SER A 475 11.49 -7.10 -16.58
N TYR A 476 12.26 -7.33 -15.54
CA TYR A 476 13.57 -6.69 -15.43
C TYR A 476 14.61 -7.78 -15.72
N PRO A 477 15.79 -7.48 -16.30
CA PRO A 477 16.92 -8.40 -16.27
C PRO A 477 17.42 -8.50 -14.82
N GLY A 478 16.62 -9.10 -13.94
CA GLY A 478 16.90 -9.35 -12.54
C GLY A 478 17.84 -10.54 -12.39
N GLY A 479 19.01 -10.47 -13.04
CA GLY A 479 20.20 -11.00 -12.42
C GLY A 479 20.62 -9.98 -11.36
N ASN A 480 20.39 -10.28 -10.08
CA ASN A 480 20.78 -9.37 -9.00
C ASN A 480 22.30 -9.35 -8.90
N SER A 481 22.95 -8.54 -9.73
CA SER A 481 24.36 -8.25 -9.59
C SER A 481 24.55 -7.40 -8.33
N LEU A 482 25.62 -7.69 -7.59
CA LEU A 482 26.08 -6.87 -6.47
C LEU A 482 26.13 -5.37 -6.84
N LEU A 483 26.44 -5.08 -8.11
CA LEU A 483 26.46 -3.74 -8.68
C LEU A 483 25.10 -3.03 -8.61
N THR A 484 23.99 -3.72 -8.91
CA THR A 484 22.63 -3.15 -8.86
C THR A 484 22.21 -2.78 -7.44
N ASN A 485 22.63 -3.60 -6.47
CA ASN A 485 22.37 -3.32 -5.06
C ASN A 485 23.24 -2.18 -4.52
N ILE A 486 24.50 -2.08 -4.97
CA ILE A 486 25.35 -0.93 -4.65
C ILE A 486 24.75 0.34 -5.26
N GLU A 487 24.36 0.31 -6.53
CA GLU A 487 23.71 1.44 -7.22
C GLU A 487 22.49 1.95 -6.44
N THR A 488 21.58 1.03 -6.10
CA THR A 488 20.42 1.29 -5.26
C THR A 488 20.83 1.99 -3.96
N SER A 489 21.82 1.45 -3.25
CA SER A 489 22.27 1.97 -1.96
C SER A 489 22.81 3.39 -2.08
N LEU A 490 23.57 3.66 -3.14
CA LEU A 490 24.12 4.98 -3.43
C LEU A 490 23.02 5.99 -3.78
N GLN A 491 22.03 5.61 -4.60
CA GLN A 491 20.87 6.46 -4.90
C GLN A 491 20.10 6.83 -3.62
N MET A 492 19.98 5.89 -2.69
CA MET A 492 19.30 6.12 -1.42
C MET A 492 20.08 7.04 -0.50
N ALA A 493 21.39 6.81 -0.36
CA ALA A 493 22.28 7.70 0.39
C ALA A 493 22.22 9.13 -0.16
N LEU A 494 22.37 9.28 -1.48
CA LEU A 494 22.35 10.57 -2.18
C LEU A 494 21.07 11.39 -1.95
N LYS A 495 19.89 10.76 -1.91
CA LYS A 495 18.61 11.45 -1.65
C LYS A 495 18.56 12.13 -0.28
N SER A 496 19.34 11.64 0.68
CA SER A 496 19.34 12.11 2.06
C SER A 496 20.58 12.94 2.44
N GLU A 497 21.61 12.89 1.61
CA GLU A 497 22.92 13.48 1.90
C GLU A 497 22.91 15.00 1.73
N ARG A 498 23.47 15.70 2.74
CA ARG A 498 23.61 17.16 2.76
C ARG A 498 25.06 17.60 2.56
N ASP A 499 26.04 16.77 2.89
CA ASP A 499 27.46 17.11 2.68
C ASP A 499 27.78 17.16 1.17
N PRO A 500 28.24 18.30 0.62
CA PRO A 500 28.48 18.44 -0.82
C PRO A 500 29.56 17.52 -1.36
N GLU A 501 30.54 17.14 -0.55
CA GLU A 501 31.63 16.25 -0.96
C GLU A 501 31.14 14.80 -1.07
N LEU A 502 30.38 14.32 -0.08
CA LEU A 502 29.74 13.00 -0.13
C LEU A 502 28.74 12.90 -1.30
N ARG A 503 27.95 13.96 -1.55
CA ARG A 503 27.07 14.01 -2.72
C ARG A 503 27.83 13.85 -4.03
N ARG A 504 28.93 14.58 -4.21
CA ARG A 504 29.81 14.46 -5.39
C ARG A 504 30.41 13.06 -5.51
N ALA A 505 30.86 12.48 -4.39
CA ALA A 505 31.40 11.13 -4.37
C ALA A 505 30.36 10.08 -4.78
N TYR A 506 29.14 10.14 -4.23
CA TYR A 506 28.04 9.23 -4.60
C TYR A 506 27.67 9.37 -6.09
N LEU A 507 27.50 10.59 -6.59
CA LEU A 507 27.20 10.85 -8.00
C LEU A 507 28.28 10.30 -8.92
N SER A 508 29.56 10.54 -8.60
CA SER A 508 30.69 10.02 -9.36
C SER A 508 30.65 8.49 -9.48
N LYS A 509 30.35 7.77 -8.39
CA LYS A 509 30.24 6.30 -8.44
C LYS A 509 28.99 5.84 -9.19
N LEU A 510 27.87 6.54 -9.08
CA LEU A 510 26.66 6.24 -9.85
C LEU A 510 26.90 6.37 -11.36
N TYR A 511 27.56 7.43 -11.81
CA TYR A 511 27.94 7.58 -13.23
C TYR A 511 28.86 6.46 -13.71
N LEU A 512 29.81 6.02 -12.88
CA LEU A 512 30.66 4.89 -13.20
C LEU A 512 29.88 3.58 -13.34
N ILE A 513 28.92 3.32 -12.44
CA ILE A 513 28.07 2.14 -12.51
C ILE A 513 27.21 2.17 -13.78
N ASP A 514 26.56 3.30 -14.06
CA ASP A 514 25.73 3.49 -15.25
C ASP A 514 26.53 3.25 -16.54
N SER A 515 27.74 3.81 -16.62
CA SER A 515 28.68 3.53 -17.71
C SER A 515 28.97 2.03 -17.86
N ILE A 516 29.26 1.31 -16.76
CA ILE A 516 29.53 -0.14 -16.80
C ILE A 516 28.29 -0.91 -17.29
N LEU A 517 27.11 -0.58 -16.77
CA LEU A 517 25.85 -1.22 -17.14
C LEU A 517 25.44 -0.94 -18.58
N SER A 518 25.80 0.22 -19.14
CA SER A 518 25.54 0.55 -20.54
C SER A 518 26.45 -0.17 -21.54
N THR A 519 27.62 -0.65 -21.09
CA THR A 519 28.62 -1.34 -21.92
C THR A 519 28.51 -2.87 -21.90
N LYS A 520 27.67 -3.43 -21.01
CA LYS A 520 27.43 -4.87 -20.86
C LYS A 520 26.03 -5.20 -21.36
#